data_AF-A0A0M4TDD6-F1
#
_entry.id   AF-A0A0M4TDD6-F1
#
_cell.length_a   1.000
_cell.length_b   1.000
_cell.length_c   1.000
_cell.angle_alpha   90.00
_cell.angle_beta   90.00
_cell.angle_gamma   90.00
#
_symmetry.space_group_name_H-M   'P 1'
#
loop_
_entity.id
_entity.type
_entity.pdbx_description
1 polymer ?
#
loop_
_entity_poly.entity_id
_entity_poly.type
_entity_poly.pdbx_seq_one_letter_code
_entity_poly.pdbx_strand_id
1 'polypeptide(L)'
;MGFQTALSKIGVGISLSMAVTFSHAALTCKDVKHGNDNYHENMAALAIEARLIDGAEGYFNRIHESVVWRLCGYGDVSDFDIEEMIDIGYVRRSEVEGIKEVLMLDKRSPAGRKSEYARNKLGDMGLSNVGASNIATFYAEKPNSECGKLVKSALAGDRLAIKKIKTEPSYCTWDYDK
;
A
#
# COMPACT_ATOMS: atom_id res chain seq x y z
N MET A 1 9.47 -35.41 -58.07
CA MET A 1 8.66 -35.15 -56.86
C MET A 1 9.43 -34.17 -55.99
N GLY A 2 9.05 -32.89 -56.02
CA GLY A 2 9.72 -31.83 -55.25
C GLY A 2 8.90 -31.45 -54.02
N PHE A 3 9.50 -31.49 -52.84
CA PHE A 3 8.91 -31.00 -51.60
C PHE A 3 9.19 -29.49 -51.48
N GLN A 4 8.15 -28.67 -51.48
CA GLN A 4 8.22 -27.26 -51.11
C GLN A 4 8.05 -27.15 -49.59
N THR A 5 9.07 -26.62 -48.91
CA THR A 5 9.05 -26.36 -47.47
C THR A 5 8.49 -24.95 -47.22
N ALA A 6 7.35 -24.86 -46.53
CA ALA A 6 6.76 -23.58 -46.15
C ALA A 6 7.42 -23.02 -44.88
N LEU A 7 7.98 -21.82 -45.00
CA LEU A 7 8.52 -21.01 -43.90
C LEU A 7 7.37 -20.32 -43.16
N SER A 8 7.13 -20.71 -41.90
CA SER A 8 6.17 -20.07 -41.01
C SER A 8 6.82 -18.86 -40.33
N LYS A 9 6.28 -17.66 -40.58
CA LYS A 9 6.70 -16.39 -39.96
C LYS A 9 6.10 -16.29 -38.56
N ILE A 10 6.94 -16.27 -37.53
CA ILE A 10 6.54 -15.99 -36.14
C ILE A 10 6.42 -14.48 -35.99
N GLY A 11 5.19 -13.98 -35.86
CA GLY A 11 4.90 -12.58 -35.54
C GLY A 11 5.10 -12.32 -34.05
N VAL A 12 6.05 -11.46 -33.71
CA VAL A 12 6.28 -10.97 -32.34
C VAL A 12 5.33 -9.80 -32.10
N GLY A 13 4.24 -10.05 -31.37
CA GLY A 13 3.33 -9.01 -30.89
C GLY A 13 3.93 -8.29 -29.70
N ILE A 14 4.32 -7.03 -29.88
CA ILE A 14 4.76 -6.13 -28.80
C ILE A 14 3.49 -5.62 -28.12
N SER A 15 3.17 -6.15 -26.95
CA SER A 15 2.05 -5.68 -26.13
C SER A 15 2.49 -4.45 -25.34
N LEU A 16 2.03 -3.27 -25.75
CA LEU A 16 2.28 -2.00 -25.08
C LEU A 16 1.29 -1.83 -23.91
N SER A 17 1.69 -2.21 -22.70
CA SER A 17 0.89 -1.97 -21.49
C SER A 17 0.97 -0.49 -21.13
N MET A 18 -0.10 0.27 -21.38
CA MET A 18 -0.22 1.64 -20.85
C MET A 18 -0.32 1.58 -19.33
N ALA A 19 0.71 2.07 -18.65
CA ALA A 19 0.67 2.32 -17.22
C ALA A 19 -0.21 3.55 -16.96
N VAL A 20 -1.42 3.33 -16.43
CA VAL A 20 -2.28 4.41 -15.97
C VAL A 20 -1.66 4.99 -14.70
N THR A 21 -1.04 6.16 -14.80
CA THR A 21 -0.58 6.91 -13.63
C THR A 21 -1.75 7.73 -13.10
N PHE A 22 -2.48 7.18 -12.14
CA PHE A 22 -3.45 7.96 -11.38
C PHE A 22 -2.70 8.93 -10.46
N SER A 23 -2.63 10.20 -10.86
CA SER A 23 -2.30 11.30 -9.95
C SER A 23 -3.56 11.70 -9.19
N HIS A 24 -4.07 10.83 -8.30
CA HIS A 24 -5.16 11.24 -7.42
C HIS A 24 -4.62 12.21 -6.38
N ALA A 25 -5.20 13.41 -6.32
CA ALA A 25 -5.10 14.23 -5.12
C ALA A 25 -5.57 13.38 -3.93
N ALA A 26 -4.86 13.46 -2.81
CA ALA A 26 -5.23 12.67 -1.65
C ALA A 26 -6.65 13.01 -1.20
N LEU A 27 -7.47 11.98 -1.03
CA LEU A 27 -8.83 12.12 -0.54
C LEU A 27 -8.82 12.73 0.86
N THR A 28 -9.84 13.51 1.18
CA THR A 28 -10.09 14.02 2.52
C THR A 28 -11.39 13.44 3.06
N CYS A 29 -11.60 13.54 4.37
CA CYS A 29 -12.88 13.17 4.96
C CYS A 29 -14.10 13.78 4.24
N LYS A 30 -14.01 15.04 3.79
CA LYS A 30 -15.11 15.72 3.08
C LYS A 30 -15.52 15.01 1.78
N ASP A 31 -14.55 14.40 1.11
CA ASP A 31 -14.77 13.70 -0.16
C ASP A 31 -15.51 12.37 0.06
N VAL A 32 -15.31 11.76 1.23
CA VAL A 32 -15.91 10.48 1.65
C VAL A 32 -17.08 10.65 2.63
N LYS A 33 -17.68 11.85 2.70
CA LYS A 33 -18.86 12.11 3.54
C LYS A 33 -20.15 11.72 2.81
N HIS A 34 -21.06 11.03 3.49
CA HIS A 34 -22.40 10.77 2.95
C HIS A 34 -23.08 12.08 2.52
N GLY A 35 -23.72 12.06 1.34
CA GLY A 35 -24.33 13.22 0.71
C GLY A 35 -23.38 14.02 -0.20
N ASN A 36 -22.11 13.61 -0.34
CA ASN A 36 -21.24 14.08 -1.42
C ASN A 36 -21.71 13.48 -2.76
N ASP A 37 -21.78 14.29 -3.82
CA ASP A 37 -22.23 13.86 -5.15
C ASP A 37 -21.38 12.73 -5.75
N ASN A 38 -20.11 12.63 -5.37
CA ASN A 38 -19.17 11.59 -5.80
C ASN A 38 -18.82 10.62 -4.65
N TYR A 39 -19.72 10.46 -3.67
CA TYR A 39 -19.46 9.64 -2.49
C TYR A 39 -18.99 8.23 -2.87
N HIS A 40 -19.72 7.53 -3.74
CA HIS A 40 -19.41 6.14 -4.08
C HIS A 40 -18.09 6.00 -4.83
N GLU A 41 -17.80 6.93 -5.76
CA GLU A 41 -16.53 6.99 -6.49
C GLU A 41 -15.35 7.26 -5.55
N ASN A 42 -15.52 8.20 -4.61
CA ASN A 42 -14.49 8.54 -3.63
C ASN A 42 -14.25 7.40 -2.63
N MET A 43 -15.30 6.69 -2.20
CA MET A 43 -15.15 5.49 -1.36
C MET A 43 -14.43 4.37 -2.10
N ALA A 44 -14.72 4.16 -3.40
CA ALA A 44 -14.03 3.17 -4.21
C ALA A 44 -12.55 3.54 -4.40
N ALA A 45 -12.25 4.81 -4.70
CA ALA A 45 -10.90 5.32 -4.79
C ALA A 45 -10.15 5.16 -3.45
N LEU A 46 -10.79 5.49 -2.33
CA LEU A 46 -10.25 5.27 -0.99
C LEU A 46 -9.89 3.80 -0.80
N ALA A 47 -10.78 2.86 -1.13
CA ALA A 47 -10.54 1.44 -0.98
C ALA A 47 -9.34 0.93 -1.78
N ILE A 48 -9.20 1.41 -3.02
CA ILE A 48 -8.08 1.08 -3.90
C ILE A 48 -6.78 1.63 -3.32
N GLU A 49 -6.75 2.93 -2.97
CA GLU A 49 -5.54 3.60 -2.48
C GLU A 49 -5.12 3.08 -1.10
N ALA A 50 -6.09 2.79 -0.22
CA ALA A 50 -5.87 2.20 1.09
C ALA A 50 -5.61 0.68 1.01
N ARG A 51 -5.69 0.11 -0.20
CA ARG A 51 -5.41 -1.31 -0.50
C ARG A 51 -6.23 -2.25 0.36
N LEU A 52 -7.51 -1.91 0.55
CA LEU A 52 -8.50 -2.69 1.28
C LEU A 52 -8.98 -3.92 0.50
N ILE A 53 -8.24 -4.30 -0.53
CA ILE A 53 -8.54 -5.43 -1.41
C ILE A 53 -7.75 -6.63 -0.89
N ASP A 54 -8.42 -7.52 -0.16
CA ASP A 54 -7.91 -8.87 0.11
C ASP A 54 -8.41 -9.81 -1.01
N GLY A 55 -7.56 -10.14 -1.98
CA GLY A 55 -7.87 -11.04 -3.09
C GLY A 55 -8.67 -10.43 -4.26
N ALA A 56 -9.05 -11.28 -5.22
CA ALA A 56 -9.60 -10.90 -6.52
C ALA A 56 -10.99 -10.22 -6.51
N GLU A 57 -11.65 -10.12 -5.35
CA GLU A 57 -13.06 -9.69 -5.26
C GLU A 57 -13.32 -8.45 -4.40
N GLY A 58 -12.28 -7.74 -3.93
CA GLY A 58 -12.37 -6.34 -3.48
C GLY A 58 -13.61 -5.95 -2.68
N TYR A 59 -13.69 -6.30 -1.41
CA TYR A 59 -14.86 -5.99 -0.58
C TYR A 59 -14.58 -4.86 0.42
N PHE A 60 -14.41 -3.65 -0.12
CA PHE A 60 -14.84 -2.47 0.64
C PHE A 60 -16.30 -2.69 1.06
N ASN A 61 -16.60 -2.62 2.35
CA ASN A 61 -17.88 -3.08 2.90
C ASN A 61 -18.36 -2.13 4.00
N ARG A 62 -19.54 -2.42 4.56
CA ARG A 62 -20.16 -1.59 5.60
C ARG A 62 -19.30 -1.42 6.87
N ILE A 63 -18.41 -2.38 7.18
CA ILE A 63 -17.45 -2.24 8.29
C ILE A 63 -16.44 -1.15 7.94
N HIS A 64 -15.88 -1.17 6.74
CA HIS A 64 -14.96 -0.12 6.28
C HIS A 64 -15.62 1.27 6.22
N GLU A 65 -16.89 1.35 5.81
CA GLU A 65 -17.66 2.61 5.89
C GLU A 65 -17.78 3.12 7.33
N SER A 66 -18.03 2.21 8.28
CA SER A 66 -18.13 2.54 9.70
C SER A 66 -16.79 3.03 10.26
N VAL A 67 -15.68 2.40 9.86
CA VAL A 67 -14.32 2.84 10.20
C VAL A 67 -14.06 4.25 9.66
N VAL A 68 -14.36 4.52 8.39
CA VAL A 68 -14.19 5.86 7.79
C VAL A 68 -15.04 6.90 8.52
N TRP A 69 -16.30 6.58 8.79
CA TRP A 69 -17.23 7.45 9.51
C TRP A 69 -16.70 7.85 10.89
N ARG A 70 -16.15 6.88 11.64
CA ARG A 70 -15.55 7.07 12.97
C ARG A 70 -14.27 7.90 12.89
N LEU A 71 -13.35 7.53 11.99
CA LEU A 71 -12.09 8.24 11.76
C LEU A 71 -12.30 9.71 11.37
N CYS A 72 -13.34 10.00 10.60
CA CYS A 72 -13.69 11.36 10.17
C CYS A 72 -14.53 12.14 11.19
N GLY A 73 -14.90 11.54 12.33
CA GLY A 73 -15.66 12.22 13.38
C GLY A 73 -17.10 12.53 13.00
N TYR A 74 -17.74 11.70 12.18
CA TYR A 74 -19.10 11.95 11.69
C TYR A 74 -20.22 11.42 12.59
N GLY A 75 -19.91 10.58 13.58
CA GLY A 75 -20.89 9.98 14.51
C GLY A 75 -20.74 10.44 15.95
N ASP A 76 -21.81 10.27 16.73
CA ASP A 76 -21.77 10.37 18.19
C ASP A 76 -21.02 9.17 18.81
N VAL A 77 -20.43 9.38 19.99
CA VAL A 77 -19.52 8.47 20.72
C VAL A 77 -20.08 7.09 21.10
N SER A 78 -21.31 6.74 20.69
CA SER A 78 -22.06 5.58 21.19
C SER A 78 -22.04 4.31 20.33
N ASP A 79 -21.41 4.28 19.15
CA ASP A 79 -21.26 3.03 18.38
C ASP A 79 -19.80 2.58 18.33
N PHE A 80 -19.63 1.25 18.38
CA PHE A 80 -18.41 0.45 18.18
C PHE A 80 -17.12 1.25 17.95
N ASP A 81 -16.23 1.20 18.94
CA ASP A 81 -14.88 1.76 18.86
C ASP A 81 -14.08 1.05 17.76
N ILE A 82 -13.23 1.78 17.05
CA ILE A 82 -12.30 1.23 16.06
C ILE A 82 -11.41 0.16 16.70
N GLU A 83 -10.94 0.38 17.93
CA GLU A 83 -10.11 -0.61 18.63
C GLU A 83 -10.90 -1.89 18.94
N GLU A 84 -12.17 -1.76 19.32
CA GLU A 84 -13.05 -2.93 19.53
C GLU A 84 -13.25 -3.71 18.22
N MET A 85 -13.47 -3.01 17.09
CA MET A 85 -13.59 -3.64 15.77
C MET A 85 -12.33 -4.40 15.35
N ILE A 86 -11.15 -3.91 15.74
CA ILE A 86 -9.88 -4.60 15.52
C ILE A 86 -9.78 -5.84 16.42
N ASP A 87 -10.08 -5.71 17.70
CA ASP A 87 -9.93 -6.77 18.69
C ASP A 87 -10.86 -7.97 18.42
N ILE A 88 -12.07 -7.71 17.94
CA ILE A 88 -13.03 -8.76 17.55
C ILE A 88 -12.81 -9.28 16.12
N GLY A 89 -11.86 -8.70 15.38
CA GLY A 89 -11.42 -9.17 14.07
C GLY A 89 -12.31 -8.78 12.89
N TYR A 90 -13.17 -7.76 13.03
CA TYR A 90 -13.97 -7.25 11.91
C TYR A 90 -13.15 -6.46 10.88
N VAL A 91 -12.07 -5.83 11.32
CA VAL A 91 -11.13 -5.11 10.46
C VAL A 91 -9.71 -5.35 10.97
N ARG A 92 -8.74 -5.51 10.06
CA ARG A 92 -7.33 -5.61 10.43
C ARG A 92 -6.80 -4.22 10.78
N ARG A 93 -5.91 -4.15 11.78
CA ARG A 93 -5.22 -2.89 12.11
C ARG A 93 -4.54 -2.25 10.89
N SER A 94 -3.98 -3.06 9.99
CA SER A 94 -3.36 -2.56 8.75
C SER A 94 -4.33 -1.88 7.79
N GLU A 95 -5.61 -2.28 7.77
CA GLU A 95 -6.64 -1.68 6.94
C GLU A 95 -7.03 -0.29 7.48
N VAL A 96 -7.20 -0.19 8.81
CA VAL A 96 -7.47 1.09 9.49
C VAL A 96 -6.34 2.09 9.25
N GLU A 97 -5.09 1.67 9.38
CA GLU A 97 -3.94 2.54 9.11
C GLU A 97 -3.85 2.95 7.64
N GLY A 98 -4.17 2.06 6.69
CA GLY A 98 -4.28 2.39 5.27
C GLY A 98 -5.32 3.49 5.00
N ILE A 99 -6.50 3.39 5.64
CA ILE A 99 -7.54 4.42 5.54
C ILE A 99 -7.06 5.75 6.11
N LYS A 100 -6.44 5.74 7.29
CA LYS A 100 -5.89 6.95 7.93
C LYS A 100 -4.83 7.64 7.06
N GLU A 101 -3.98 6.86 6.40
CA GLU A 101 -2.96 7.37 5.49
C GLU A 101 -3.59 8.08 4.28
N VAL A 102 -4.55 7.45 3.61
CA VAL A 102 -5.20 8.03 2.42
C VAL A 102 -5.99 9.29 2.77
N LEU A 103 -6.72 9.27 3.88
CA LEU A 103 -7.53 10.41 4.34
C LEU A 103 -6.71 11.51 5.03
N MET A 104 -5.38 11.36 5.10
CA MET A 104 -4.46 12.29 5.77
C MET A 104 -4.83 12.58 7.23
N LEU A 105 -5.40 11.59 7.91
CA LEU A 105 -5.79 11.70 9.32
C LEU A 105 -4.62 11.51 10.27
N ASP A 106 -3.54 10.90 9.77
CA ASP A 106 -2.28 10.85 10.46
C ASP A 106 -1.54 12.19 10.33
N LYS A 107 -1.32 12.87 11.47
CA LYS A 107 -0.55 14.13 11.57
C LYS A 107 0.94 13.99 11.17
N ARG A 108 1.35 12.81 10.72
CA ARG A 108 2.72 12.49 10.33
C ARG A 108 3.00 13.05 8.93
N SER A 109 4.24 13.50 8.74
CA SER A 109 4.72 13.95 7.43
C SER A 109 4.63 12.81 6.38
N PRO A 110 4.59 13.12 5.07
CA PRO A 110 4.64 12.09 4.03
C PRO A 110 5.82 11.10 4.16
N ALA A 111 6.96 11.56 4.68
CA ALA A 111 8.10 10.69 4.99
C ALA A 111 7.81 9.79 6.20
N GLY A 112 7.21 10.32 7.26
CA GLY A 112 6.79 9.54 8.43
C GLY A 112 5.83 8.41 8.07
N ARG A 113 4.85 8.67 7.20
CA ARG A 113 3.90 7.65 6.72
C ARG A 113 4.58 6.53 5.92
N LYS A 114 5.44 6.90 4.96
CA LYS A 114 6.24 5.92 4.18
C LYS A 114 7.13 5.06 5.07
N SER A 115 7.73 5.66 6.11
CA SER A 115 8.57 4.94 7.05
C SER A 115 7.76 3.94 7.87
N GLU A 116 6.64 4.35 8.47
CA GLU A 116 5.83 3.42 9.27
C GLU A 116 5.23 2.28 8.43
N TYR A 117 4.67 2.60 7.25
CA TYR A 117 4.17 1.60 6.31
C TYR A 117 5.24 0.57 5.95
N ALA A 118 6.43 1.04 5.54
CA ALA A 118 7.53 0.16 5.18
C ALA A 118 8.00 -0.67 6.38
N ARG A 119 8.09 -0.08 7.57
CA ARG A 119 8.52 -0.77 8.79
C ARG A 119 7.60 -1.93 9.13
N ASN A 120 6.29 -1.69 9.14
CA ASN A 120 5.30 -2.72 9.47
C ASN A 120 5.37 -3.87 8.45
N LYS A 121 5.43 -3.56 7.15
CA LYS A 121 5.54 -4.59 6.10
C LYS A 121 6.85 -5.36 6.11
N LEU A 122 7.97 -4.70 6.39
CA LEU A 122 9.26 -5.38 6.55
C LEU A 122 9.24 -6.32 7.77
N GLY A 123 8.56 -5.91 8.85
CA GLY A 123 8.27 -6.78 9.99
C GLY A 123 7.44 -8.00 9.60
N ASP A 124 6.37 -7.83 8.82
CA ASP A 124 5.57 -8.94 8.28
C ASP A 124 6.40 -9.88 7.38
N MET A 125 7.42 -9.33 6.70
CA MET A 125 8.38 -10.10 5.91
C MET A 125 9.44 -10.79 6.77
N GLY A 126 9.41 -10.64 8.09
CA GLY A 126 10.29 -11.32 9.04
C GLY A 126 11.63 -10.62 9.27
N LEU A 127 11.73 -9.32 8.99
CA LEU A 127 12.87 -8.53 9.45
C LEU A 127 12.77 -8.26 10.95
N SER A 128 13.92 -8.11 11.60
CA SER A 128 13.97 -7.64 12.98
C SER A 128 13.33 -6.24 13.08
N ASN A 129 12.77 -5.89 14.25
CA ASN A 129 12.19 -4.55 14.43
C ASN A 129 13.21 -3.43 14.15
N VAL A 130 14.47 -3.64 14.55
CA VAL A 130 15.58 -2.71 14.29
C VAL A 130 15.89 -2.61 12.80
N GLY A 131 16.09 -3.74 12.12
CA GLY A 131 16.37 -3.78 10.68
C GLY A 131 15.23 -3.18 9.86
N ALA A 132 13.98 -3.54 10.20
CA ALA A 132 12.79 -2.98 9.59
C ALA A 132 12.72 -1.45 9.76
N SER A 133 13.02 -0.92 10.95
CA SER A 133 12.98 0.52 11.24
C SER A 133 14.06 1.29 10.46
N ASN A 134 15.28 0.79 10.43
CA ASN A 134 16.40 1.43 9.72
C ASN A 134 16.13 1.49 8.21
N ILE A 135 15.77 0.35 7.62
CA ILE A 135 15.48 0.23 6.19
C ILE A 135 14.28 1.09 5.79
N ALA A 136 13.23 1.09 6.61
CA ALA A 136 12.03 1.88 6.34
C ALA A 136 12.30 3.38 6.39
N THR A 137 13.11 3.84 7.34
CA THR A 137 13.52 5.25 7.44
C THR A 137 14.36 5.64 6.23
N PHE A 138 15.31 4.79 5.83
CA PHE A 138 16.13 5.00 4.63
C PHE A 138 15.27 5.06 3.35
N TYR A 139 14.28 4.17 3.22
CA TYR A 139 13.33 4.18 2.11
C TYR A 139 12.51 5.47 2.05
N ALA A 140 12.04 5.96 3.20
CA ALA A 140 11.26 7.18 3.29
C ALA A 140 12.05 8.42 2.85
N GLU A 141 13.32 8.51 3.25
CA GLU A 141 14.18 9.67 2.95
C GLU A 141 14.83 9.59 1.57
N LYS A 142 15.25 8.40 1.14
CA LYS A 142 15.98 8.17 -0.11
C LYS A 142 15.28 7.12 -1.00
N PRO A 143 14.03 7.35 -1.44
CA PRO A 143 13.23 6.34 -2.14
C PRO A 143 13.85 5.90 -3.49
N ASN A 144 14.70 6.74 -4.10
CA ASN A 144 15.32 6.46 -5.40
C ASN A 144 16.73 5.85 -5.31
N SER A 145 17.26 5.65 -4.09
CA SER A 145 18.52 4.95 -3.86
C SER A 145 18.44 3.46 -4.22
N GLU A 146 19.57 2.76 -4.24
CA GLU A 146 19.57 1.30 -4.43
C GLU A 146 18.73 0.58 -3.37
N CYS A 147 18.86 0.97 -2.10
CA CYS A 147 18.02 0.45 -1.02
C CYS A 147 16.55 0.82 -1.24
N GLY A 148 16.26 2.08 -1.55
CA GLY A 148 14.89 2.55 -1.71
C GLY A 148 14.14 1.82 -2.83
N LYS A 149 14.82 1.54 -3.95
CA LYS A 149 14.27 0.74 -5.05
C LYS A 149 14.05 -0.71 -4.64
N LEU A 150 14.99 -1.31 -3.91
CA LEU A 150 14.85 -2.68 -3.40
C LEU A 150 13.63 -2.79 -2.47
N VAL A 151 13.50 -1.87 -1.52
CA VAL A 151 12.35 -1.81 -0.59
C VAL A 151 11.06 -1.62 -1.37
N LYS A 152 11.02 -0.70 -2.34
CA LYS A 152 9.84 -0.51 -3.20
C LYS A 152 9.41 -1.80 -3.91
N SER A 153 10.36 -2.55 -4.47
CA SER A 153 10.07 -3.85 -5.10
C SER A 153 9.61 -4.90 -4.09
N ALA A 154 10.23 -4.97 -2.92
CA ALA A 154 9.82 -5.90 -1.86
C ALA A 154 8.39 -5.60 -1.36
N LEU A 155 8.06 -4.32 -1.15
CA LEU A 155 6.72 -3.85 -0.79
C LEU A 155 5.68 -4.12 -1.87
N ALA A 156 6.09 -4.24 -3.14
CA ALA A 156 5.23 -4.65 -4.25
C ALA A 156 5.09 -6.18 -4.39
N GLY A 157 5.69 -6.97 -3.50
CA GLY A 157 5.56 -8.42 -3.48
C GLY A 157 6.60 -9.19 -4.30
N ASP A 158 7.64 -8.52 -4.81
CA ASP A 158 8.73 -9.21 -5.53
C ASP A 158 9.48 -10.16 -4.59
N ARG A 159 9.38 -11.47 -4.85
CA ARG A 159 9.98 -12.52 -4.02
C ARG A 159 11.50 -12.45 -3.96
N LEU A 160 12.17 -12.02 -5.03
CA LEU A 160 13.62 -11.85 -5.05
C LEU A 160 14.03 -10.64 -4.22
N ALA A 161 13.27 -9.54 -4.34
CA ALA A 161 13.49 -8.36 -3.53
C ALA A 161 13.27 -8.65 -2.03
N ILE A 162 12.20 -9.38 -1.69
CA ILE A 162 11.92 -9.83 -0.31
C ILE A 162 13.05 -10.71 0.21
N LYS A 163 13.54 -11.67 -0.59
CA LYS A 163 14.67 -12.52 -0.17
C LYS A 163 15.93 -11.69 0.08
N LYS A 164 16.21 -10.69 -0.77
CA LYS A 164 17.39 -9.84 -0.67
C LYS A 164 17.28 -8.82 0.49
N ILE A 165 16.10 -8.26 0.76
CA ILE A 165 15.94 -7.28 1.86
C ILE A 165 16.07 -7.96 3.23
N LYS A 166 15.67 -9.24 3.35
CA LYS A 166 15.86 -10.05 4.56
C LYS A 166 17.32 -10.30 4.93
N THR A 167 18.25 -10.17 4.00
CA THR A 167 19.69 -10.29 4.31
C THR A 167 20.29 -8.98 4.83
N GLU A 168 19.45 -7.96 5.07
CA GLU A 168 19.82 -6.63 5.54
C GLU A 168 21.06 -6.06 4.82
N PRO A 169 20.96 -5.79 3.50
CA PRO A 169 22.11 -5.38 2.70
C PRO A 169 22.81 -4.15 3.28
N SER A 170 24.15 -4.13 3.29
CA SER A 170 24.94 -3.04 3.87
C SER A 170 24.75 -1.67 3.21
N TYR A 171 24.15 -1.61 2.01
CA TYR A 171 23.77 -0.37 1.35
C TYR A 171 22.39 0.17 1.81
N CYS A 172 21.72 -0.54 2.72
CA CYS A 172 20.49 -0.13 3.38
C CYS A 172 20.70 0.38 4.82
N THR A 173 21.95 0.50 5.26
CA THR A 173 22.30 1.06 6.57
C THR A 173 22.80 2.49 6.43
N TRP A 174 22.66 3.26 7.50
CA TRP A 174 23.26 4.58 7.59
C TRP A 174 24.76 4.45 7.90
N ASP A 175 25.58 5.38 7.41
CA ASP A 175 27.03 5.33 7.63
C ASP A 175 27.44 5.45 9.12
N TYR A 176 26.51 5.84 10.01
CA TYR A 176 26.73 5.83 11.46
C TYR A 176 26.68 4.42 12.09
N ASP A 177 26.15 3.43 11.37
CA ASP A 177 26.00 2.03 11.83
C ASP A 177 27.08 1.09 11.26
N LYS A 178 28.12 1.64 10.61
CA LYS A 178 29.25 0.88 10.04
C LYS A 178 30.49 0.87 10.93
#